data_AF-A0A485KXE4-F1
#
_entry.id   AF-A0A485KXE4-F1
#
_cell.length_a   1.000
_cell.length_b   1.000
_cell.length_c   1.000
_cell.angle_alpha   90.00
_cell.angle_beta   90.00
_cell.angle_gamma   90.00
#
_symmetry.space_group_name_H-M   'P 1'
#
loop_
_entity.id
_entity.type
_entity.pdbx_description
1 polymer ?
#
loop_
_entity_poly.entity_id
_entity_poly.type
_entity_poly.pdbx_seq_one_letter_code
_entity_poly.pdbx_strand_id
1 'polypeptide(L)'
;MALRLAAADMPPDRSVLKYVQLQYEGNDVVCTEDAITDDERELLQYTATPSPRAKVLLHSCCAPCSGAMIEEMRFVMDLDVTIFFYNPNIHPRKEYEIRKDENIAYARKHAIPFVDCDYDADSWYKRMVGFELDPERGVRCSACFDMRMEVTAAYAAEHGFAYFTTTNATSRWKDETQVNLAGVRAATRYRDRVHFWVYNWKSDAMTRRKYEVSVTEKFYKQEYCGCAYSLRDSNIWRAQQGIPKVKIGGDVAGLGTRYFEDVDADEAEESQEVVDAFFKDATQHFGDVKRQAKFKTTLTGFAGRLKSGDDVALNNW
;
A
#
# COMPACT_ATOMS: atom_id res chain seq x y z
N MET A 1 -18.47 14.21 -13.75
CA MET A 1 -19.39 13.26 -14.41
C MET A 1 -18.63 11.95 -14.49
N ALA A 2 -18.99 10.94 -13.69
CA ALA A 2 -18.24 9.70 -13.61
C ALA A 2 -18.18 9.03 -14.98
N LEU A 3 -16.97 8.89 -15.53
CA LEU A 3 -16.77 8.25 -16.82
C LEU A 3 -16.60 6.76 -16.57
N ARG A 4 -17.52 5.95 -17.10
CA ARG A 4 -17.34 4.51 -17.17
C ARG A 4 -16.33 4.23 -18.27
N LEU A 5 -15.13 3.82 -17.89
CA LEU A 5 -14.08 3.41 -18.81
C LEU A 5 -13.69 1.98 -18.49
N ALA A 6 -13.65 1.10 -19.49
CA ALA A 6 -12.90 -0.13 -19.29
C ALA A 6 -11.44 0.25 -19.02
N ALA A 7 -10.73 -0.54 -18.22
CA ALA A 7 -9.31 -0.28 -17.92
C ALA A 7 -8.43 -0.14 -19.18
N ALA A 8 -8.81 -0.82 -20.27
CA ALA A 8 -8.16 -0.74 -21.57
C ALA A 8 -8.40 0.61 -22.31
N ASP A 9 -9.48 1.30 -21.97
CA ASP A 9 -9.94 2.55 -22.59
C ASP A 9 -9.51 3.79 -21.80
N MET A 10 -8.71 3.61 -20.74
CA MET A 10 -8.19 4.72 -19.94
C MET A 10 -7.32 5.67 -20.77
N PRO A 11 -7.37 6.99 -20.52
CA PRO A 11 -6.62 7.99 -21.29
C PRO A 11 -5.12 7.68 -21.39
N PRO A 12 -4.45 8.01 -22.50
CA PRO A 12 -3.02 7.79 -22.68
C PRO A 12 -2.14 8.52 -21.65
N ASP A 13 -2.64 9.61 -21.09
CA ASP A 13 -2.01 10.46 -20.08
C ASP A 13 -2.38 10.08 -18.63
N ARG A 14 -3.08 8.95 -18.41
CA ARG A 14 -3.52 8.48 -17.07
C ARG A 14 -2.44 8.41 -15.99
N SER A 15 -1.16 8.37 -16.37
CA SER A 15 -0.06 8.47 -15.42
C SER A 15 -0.06 9.77 -14.59
N VAL A 16 -0.77 10.81 -15.05
CA VAL A 16 -0.96 12.07 -14.30
C VAL A 16 -2.16 12.01 -13.34
N LEU A 17 -3.02 11.01 -13.47
CA LEU A 17 -4.23 10.82 -12.66
C LEU A 17 -3.86 10.27 -11.28
N LYS A 18 -3.38 11.15 -10.40
CA LYS A 18 -2.88 10.76 -9.08
C LYS A 18 -3.96 10.72 -8.00
N TYR A 19 -4.94 11.63 -8.03
CA TYR A 19 -5.91 11.80 -6.92
C TYR A 19 -7.34 11.38 -7.31
N VAL A 20 -7.45 10.37 -8.16
CA VAL A 20 -8.73 9.81 -8.63
C VAL A 20 -9.33 8.83 -7.64
N GLN A 21 -10.64 8.62 -7.73
CA GLN A 21 -11.29 7.47 -7.10
C GLN A 21 -11.55 6.42 -8.16
N LEU A 22 -11.17 5.18 -7.88
CA LEU A 22 -11.40 4.05 -8.79
C LEU A 22 -12.33 3.05 -8.14
N GLN A 23 -13.58 3.01 -8.57
CA GLN A 23 -14.56 2.04 -8.11
C GLN A 23 -14.80 0.97 -9.18
N TYR A 24 -15.19 -0.23 -8.75
CA TYR A 24 -15.58 -1.31 -9.66
C TYR A 24 -17.09 -1.53 -9.53
N GLU A 25 -17.82 -1.25 -10.61
CA GLU A 25 -19.25 -1.53 -10.73
C GLU A 25 -19.44 -2.74 -11.65
N GLY A 26 -19.50 -3.94 -11.07
CA GLY A 26 -19.46 -5.18 -11.86
C GLY A 26 -18.07 -5.39 -12.48
N ASN A 27 -17.99 -5.44 -13.82
CA ASN A 27 -16.73 -5.59 -14.56
C ASN A 27 -16.15 -4.24 -15.03
N ASP A 28 -16.88 -3.14 -14.84
CA ASP A 28 -16.48 -1.83 -15.35
C ASP A 28 -15.75 -1.03 -14.27
N VAL A 29 -14.71 -0.30 -14.70
CA VAL A 29 -14.00 0.65 -13.84
C VAL A 29 -14.70 2.01 -13.94
N VAL A 30 -15.12 2.51 -12.79
CA VAL A 30 -15.59 3.88 -12.65
C VAL A 30 -14.43 4.70 -12.11
N CYS A 31 -13.82 5.49 -13.00
CA CYS A 31 -12.80 6.44 -12.63
C CYS A 31 -13.45 7.81 -12.47
N THR A 32 -13.32 8.40 -11.29
CA THR A 32 -13.60 9.83 -11.12
C THR A 32 -12.30 10.60 -11.31
N GLU A 33 -12.23 11.37 -12.39
CA GLU A 33 -11.21 12.41 -12.56
C GLU A 33 -11.57 13.69 -11.80
N ASP A 34 -12.57 13.60 -10.91
CA ASP A 34 -13.02 14.71 -10.12
C ASP A 34 -11.83 15.24 -9.30
N ALA A 35 -11.57 16.54 -9.44
CA ALA A 35 -10.59 17.22 -8.61
C ALA A 35 -10.97 17.01 -7.13
N ILE A 36 -9.95 17.05 -6.26
CA ILE A 36 -10.19 17.07 -4.82
C ILE A 36 -11.16 18.22 -4.54
N THR A 37 -12.32 17.93 -3.95
CA THR A 37 -13.35 18.95 -3.68
C THR A 37 -12.92 19.83 -2.48
N ASP A 38 -13.61 20.95 -2.25
CA ASP A 38 -13.35 21.75 -1.05
C ASP A 38 -13.69 20.98 0.23
N ASP A 39 -14.80 20.23 0.23
CA ASP A 39 -15.17 19.34 1.33
C ASP A 39 -14.10 18.26 1.58
N GLU A 40 -13.55 17.66 0.52
CA GLU A 40 -12.45 16.70 0.66
C GLU A 40 -11.18 17.36 1.19
N ARG A 41 -10.85 18.58 0.77
CA ARG A 41 -9.72 19.35 1.32
C ARG A 41 -9.86 19.61 2.81
N GLU A 42 -11.08 19.88 3.28
CA GLU A 42 -11.37 20.05 4.70
C GLU A 42 -11.18 18.73 5.46
N LEU A 43 -11.71 17.62 4.93
CA LEU A 43 -11.57 16.29 5.53
C LEU A 43 -10.14 15.76 5.53
N LEU A 44 -9.26 16.27 4.65
CA LEU A 44 -7.84 15.94 4.60
C LEU A 44 -6.99 16.69 5.64
N GLN A 45 -7.56 17.65 6.37
CA GLN A 45 -6.84 18.30 7.47
C GLN A 45 -6.62 17.32 8.62
N TYR A 46 -5.49 17.47 9.32
CA TYR A 46 -5.25 16.66 10.52
C TYR A 46 -6.34 16.92 11.57
N THR A 47 -6.88 15.83 12.08
CA THR A 47 -7.95 15.83 13.08
C THR A 47 -7.37 15.60 14.47
N ALA A 48 -8.09 16.05 15.49
CA ALA A 48 -7.70 15.83 16.87
C ALA A 48 -7.62 14.32 17.19
N THR A 49 -6.79 13.99 18.17
CA THR A 49 -6.73 12.62 18.71
C THR A 49 -8.11 12.21 19.24
N PRO A 50 -8.59 10.99 18.92
CA PRO A 50 -9.82 10.44 19.49
C PRO A 50 -9.78 10.48 21.02
N SER A 51 -10.96 10.54 21.65
CA SER A 51 -11.05 10.48 23.11
C SER A 51 -10.47 9.16 23.64
N PRO A 52 -9.90 9.13 24.85
CA PRO A 52 -9.46 7.89 25.49
C PRO A 52 -10.53 6.81 25.41
N ARG A 53 -10.08 5.56 25.21
CA ARG A 53 -10.91 4.36 25.03
C ARG A 53 -11.78 4.33 23.77
N ALA A 54 -11.64 5.30 22.85
CA ALA A 54 -12.29 5.21 21.55
C ALA A 54 -11.79 3.98 20.77
N LYS A 55 -12.72 3.29 20.09
CA LYS A 55 -12.41 2.12 19.27
C LYS A 55 -11.84 2.54 17.93
N VAL A 56 -10.60 2.14 17.67
CA VAL A 56 -9.88 2.45 16.43
C VAL A 56 -9.48 1.16 15.72
N LEU A 57 -9.92 1.02 14.47
CA LEU A 57 -9.44 -0.03 13.58
C LEU A 57 -8.18 0.46 12.84
N LEU A 58 -7.03 -0.13 13.13
CA LEU A 58 -5.78 0.18 12.46
C LEU A 58 -5.55 -0.80 11.31
N HIS A 59 -5.78 -0.37 10.08
CA HIS A 59 -5.32 -1.14 8.93
C HIS A 59 -3.78 -1.14 8.90
N SER A 60 -3.17 -2.31 9.05
CA SER A 60 -1.71 -2.46 9.07
C SER A 60 -1.21 -3.22 7.85
N CYS A 61 -0.24 -2.63 7.16
CA CYS A 61 0.44 -3.28 6.04
C CYS A 61 1.65 -4.12 6.45
N CYS A 62 2.20 -3.85 7.64
CA CYS A 62 3.40 -4.50 8.13
C CYS A 62 3.70 -4.16 9.60
N ALA A 63 4.44 -5.01 10.31
CA ALA A 63 4.86 -4.75 11.69
C ALA A 63 5.76 -3.50 11.84
N PRO A 64 6.82 -3.27 11.02
CA PRO A 64 7.60 -2.03 11.07
C PRO A 64 6.75 -0.76 10.91
N CYS A 65 5.67 -0.85 10.15
CA CYS A 65 4.78 0.25 9.84
C CYS A 65 3.81 0.54 11.00
N SER A 66 3.39 -0.49 11.75
CA SER A 66 2.43 -0.34 12.85
C SER A 66 3.06 -0.17 14.22
N GLY A 67 4.30 -0.61 14.45
CA GLY A 67 4.91 -0.66 15.80
C GLY A 67 4.77 0.65 16.59
N ALA A 68 5.35 1.72 16.08
CA ALA A 68 5.27 3.04 16.73
C ALA A 68 3.83 3.59 16.82
N MET A 69 3.01 3.38 15.78
CA MET A 69 1.60 3.81 15.80
C MET A 69 0.81 3.09 16.90
N ILE A 70 1.03 1.80 17.07
CA ILE A 70 0.42 0.99 18.12
C ILE A 70 0.84 1.50 19.49
N GLU A 71 2.13 1.76 19.69
CA GLU A 71 2.60 2.25 20.99
C GLU A 71 1.99 3.61 21.35
N GLU A 72 1.98 4.53 20.39
CA GLU A 72 1.38 5.86 20.55
C GLU A 72 -0.12 5.76 20.83
N MET A 73 -0.87 5.05 19.97
CA MET A 73 -2.31 4.92 20.11
C MET A 73 -2.70 4.20 21.41
N ARG A 74 -2.01 3.12 21.77
CA ARG A 74 -2.42 2.26 22.88
C ARG A 74 -1.90 2.75 24.22
N PHE A 75 -0.64 3.15 24.30
CA PHE A 75 0.05 3.42 25.58
C PHE A 75 0.13 4.91 25.91
N VAL A 76 0.09 5.80 24.91
CA VAL A 76 0.11 7.25 25.12
C VAL A 76 -1.31 7.83 25.07
N MET A 77 -2.09 7.47 24.05
CA MET A 77 -3.43 8.01 23.81
C MET A 77 -4.57 7.21 24.49
N ASP A 78 -4.26 6.04 25.08
CA ASP A 78 -5.22 5.10 25.69
C ASP A 78 -6.40 4.70 24.77
N LEU A 79 -6.13 4.45 23.50
CA LEU A 79 -7.16 4.02 22.55
C LEU A 79 -7.41 2.51 22.64
N ASP A 80 -8.62 2.08 22.24
CA ASP A 80 -8.98 0.67 22.08
C ASP A 80 -8.70 0.25 20.62
N VAL A 81 -7.46 -0.17 20.39
CA VAL A 81 -6.93 -0.45 19.05
C VAL A 81 -7.12 -1.91 18.67
N THR A 82 -7.64 -2.15 17.48
CA THR A 82 -7.62 -3.47 16.82
C THR A 82 -6.84 -3.38 15.51
N ILE A 83 -5.92 -4.31 15.28
CA ILE A 83 -5.19 -4.38 14.01
C ILE A 83 -6.06 -5.10 12.97
N PHE A 84 -6.13 -4.54 11.79
CA PHE A 84 -6.81 -5.10 10.62
C PHE A 84 -5.79 -5.37 9.51
N PHE A 85 -5.57 -6.63 9.18
CA PHE A 85 -4.60 -7.02 8.17
C PHE A 85 -5.30 -7.45 6.88
N TYR A 86 -5.43 -6.50 5.95
CA TYR A 86 -5.96 -6.74 4.62
C TYR A 86 -5.04 -6.15 3.55
N ASN A 87 -4.19 -7.00 3.00
CA ASN A 87 -3.13 -6.60 2.09
C ASN A 87 -3.03 -7.55 0.87
N PRO A 88 -4.13 -7.68 0.09
CA PRO A 88 -4.18 -8.61 -1.05
C PRO A 88 -3.16 -8.26 -2.14
N ASN A 89 -2.63 -7.04 -2.11
CA ASN A 89 -1.60 -6.57 -3.01
C ASN A 89 -0.23 -7.23 -2.77
N ILE A 90 0.07 -7.74 -1.57
CA ILE A 90 1.42 -8.21 -1.27
C ILE A 90 1.72 -9.45 -2.10
N HIS A 91 2.82 -9.44 -2.83
CA HIS A 91 3.23 -10.47 -3.76
C HIS A 91 4.75 -10.63 -3.71
N PRO A 92 5.28 -11.87 -3.73
CA PRO A 92 4.55 -13.14 -3.80
C PRO A 92 3.89 -13.51 -2.46
N ARG A 93 3.09 -14.59 -2.43
CA ARG A 93 2.46 -15.11 -1.20
C ARG A 93 3.45 -15.24 -0.04
N LYS A 94 4.69 -15.67 -0.31
CA LYS A 94 5.74 -15.77 0.73
C LYS A 94 6.00 -14.43 1.44
N GLU A 95 6.02 -13.31 0.73
CA GLU A 95 6.17 -11.98 1.34
C GLU A 95 4.93 -11.63 2.18
N TYR A 96 3.74 -11.98 1.70
CA TYR A 96 2.49 -11.75 2.43
C TYR A 96 2.51 -12.48 3.78
N GLU A 97 2.85 -13.77 3.78
CA GLU A 97 2.92 -14.55 5.04
C GLU A 97 3.98 -13.99 5.99
N ILE A 98 5.18 -13.63 5.51
CA ILE A 98 6.23 -13.01 6.36
C ILE A 98 5.71 -11.75 7.05
N ARG A 99 5.15 -10.80 6.27
CA ARG A 99 4.65 -9.53 6.82
C ARG A 99 3.46 -9.74 7.75
N LYS A 100 2.60 -10.73 7.46
CA LYS A 100 1.44 -11.08 8.29
C LYS A 100 1.87 -11.69 9.61
N ASP A 101 2.69 -12.75 9.56
CA ASP A 101 3.09 -13.53 10.73
C ASP A 101 3.90 -12.67 11.71
N GLU A 102 4.75 -11.79 11.21
CA GLU A 102 5.49 -10.82 12.03
C GLU A 102 4.55 -9.84 12.75
N ASN A 103 3.53 -9.36 12.06
CA ASN A 103 2.53 -8.45 12.63
C ASN A 103 1.64 -9.15 13.65
N ILE A 104 1.23 -10.40 13.39
CA ILE A 104 0.52 -11.24 14.35
C ILE A 104 1.38 -11.49 15.59
N ALA A 105 2.67 -11.78 15.42
CA ALA A 105 3.59 -12.00 16.53
C ALA A 105 3.70 -10.75 17.42
N TYR A 106 3.85 -9.57 16.80
CA TYR A 106 3.87 -8.30 17.52
C TYR A 106 2.54 -8.03 18.24
N ALA A 107 1.40 -8.21 17.56
CA ALA A 107 0.08 -8.04 18.14
C ALA A 107 -0.13 -8.94 19.36
N ARG A 108 0.24 -10.23 19.26
CA ARG A 108 0.16 -11.19 20.37
C ARG A 108 1.05 -10.79 21.55
N LYS A 109 2.29 -10.36 21.28
CA LYS A 109 3.23 -9.90 22.31
C LYS A 109 2.66 -8.76 23.16
N HIS A 110 1.93 -7.84 22.51
CA HIS A 110 1.33 -6.67 23.16
C HIS A 110 -0.15 -6.83 23.52
N ALA A 111 -0.71 -8.05 23.40
CA ALA A 111 -2.11 -8.36 23.67
C ALA A 111 -3.11 -7.47 22.91
N ILE A 112 -2.83 -7.22 21.62
CA ILE A 112 -3.64 -6.39 20.73
C ILE A 112 -4.55 -7.30 19.90
N PRO A 113 -5.87 -7.04 19.83
CA PRO A 113 -6.76 -7.74 18.92
C PRO A 113 -6.30 -7.64 17.47
N PHE A 114 -6.39 -8.74 16.74
CA PHE A 114 -5.94 -8.83 15.35
C PHE A 114 -7.00 -9.51 14.49
N VAL A 115 -7.36 -8.87 13.39
CA VAL A 115 -8.26 -9.37 12.36
C VAL A 115 -7.42 -9.72 11.14
N ASP A 116 -7.33 -11.02 10.85
CA ASP A 116 -6.67 -11.56 9.66
C ASP A 116 -7.69 -11.75 8.54
N CYS A 117 -7.54 -11.02 7.43
CA CYS A 117 -8.42 -11.14 6.28
C CYS A 117 -7.80 -11.99 5.18
N ASP A 118 -8.65 -12.63 4.38
CA ASP A 118 -8.24 -13.51 3.30
C ASP A 118 -7.29 -12.83 2.30
N TYR A 119 -6.27 -13.58 1.88
CA TYR A 119 -5.35 -13.16 0.82
C TYR A 119 -6.01 -13.29 -0.56
N ASP A 120 -6.88 -12.33 -0.87
CA ASP A 120 -7.59 -12.25 -2.16
C ASP A 120 -6.77 -11.51 -3.23
N ALA A 121 -5.65 -12.12 -3.61
CA ALA A 121 -4.77 -11.57 -4.66
C ALA A 121 -5.48 -11.46 -6.01
N ASP A 122 -6.41 -12.37 -6.32
CA ASP A 122 -7.12 -12.40 -7.61
C ASP A 122 -8.01 -11.18 -7.79
N SER A 123 -8.79 -10.79 -6.78
CA SER A 123 -9.57 -9.55 -6.85
C SER A 123 -8.66 -8.32 -6.95
N TRP A 124 -7.51 -8.34 -6.29
CA TRP A 124 -6.55 -7.25 -6.44
C TRP A 124 -5.99 -7.16 -7.86
N TYR A 125 -5.58 -8.28 -8.47
CA TYR A 125 -5.10 -8.29 -9.85
C TYR A 125 -6.17 -7.85 -10.85
N LYS A 126 -7.42 -8.32 -10.67
CA LYS A 126 -8.57 -7.84 -11.47
C LYS A 126 -8.72 -6.32 -11.36
N ARG A 127 -8.53 -5.76 -10.15
CA ARG A 127 -8.58 -4.31 -9.90
C ARG A 127 -7.39 -3.53 -10.49
N MET A 128 -6.31 -4.21 -10.83
CA MET A 128 -5.09 -3.59 -11.39
C MET A 128 -4.95 -3.75 -12.90
N VAL A 129 -5.89 -4.42 -13.58
CA VAL A 129 -5.87 -4.54 -15.05
C VAL A 129 -5.80 -3.15 -15.66
N GLY A 130 -4.94 -2.97 -16.66
CA GLY A 130 -4.69 -1.68 -17.31
C GLY A 130 -3.77 -0.71 -16.55
N PHE A 131 -3.47 -0.98 -15.27
CA PHE A 131 -2.60 -0.16 -14.44
C PHE A 131 -1.22 -0.80 -14.21
N GLU A 132 -0.88 -1.87 -14.94
CA GLU A 132 0.30 -2.68 -14.69
C GLU A 132 1.59 -1.89 -14.91
N LEU A 133 1.58 -0.92 -15.84
CA LEU A 133 2.73 -0.11 -16.19
C LEU A 133 2.77 1.25 -15.49
N ASP A 134 1.75 1.62 -14.74
CA ASP A 134 1.73 2.90 -14.05
C ASP A 134 2.80 2.93 -12.95
N PRO A 135 3.45 4.09 -12.69
CA PRO A 135 4.49 4.18 -11.69
C PRO A 135 3.92 4.09 -10.26
N GLU A 136 4.81 3.83 -9.30
CA GLU A 136 4.48 4.10 -7.89
C GLU A 136 4.15 5.59 -7.69
N ARG A 137 3.24 5.87 -6.75
CA ARG A 137 2.59 7.19 -6.58
C ARG A 137 1.75 7.66 -7.77
N GLY A 138 1.46 6.78 -8.75
CA GLY A 138 0.50 7.01 -9.83
C GLY A 138 -0.89 6.41 -9.52
N VAL A 139 -1.74 6.36 -10.54
CA VAL A 139 -3.15 5.90 -10.46
C VAL A 139 -3.31 4.50 -9.88
N ARG A 140 -2.38 3.57 -10.16
CA ARG A 140 -2.35 2.23 -9.56
C ARG A 140 -2.31 2.26 -8.04
N CYS A 141 -1.56 3.20 -7.46
CA CYS A 141 -1.47 3.33 -6.01
C CYS A 141 -2.80 3.79 -5.42
N SER A 142 -3.50 4.74 -6.06
CA SER A 142 -4.87 5.11 -5.68
C SER A 142 -5.81 3.92 -5.71
N ALA A 143 -5.81 3.16 -6.82
CA ALA A 143 -6.63 1.95 -6.95
C ALA A 143 -6.40 0.94 -5.81
N CYS A 144 -5.13 0.74 -5.45
CA CYS A 144 -4.72 -0.16 -4.37
C CYS A 144 -5.15 0.35 -2.99
N PHE A 145 -5.01 1.65 -2.73
CA PHE A 145 -5.45 2.25 -1.47
C PHE A 145 -6.96 2.27 -1.34
N ASP A 146 -7.69 2.64 -2.39
CA ASP A 146 -9.16 2.62 -2.42
C ASP A 146 -9.69 1.24 -2.03
N MET A 147 -9.17 0.16 -2.65
CA MET A 147 -9.57 -1.21 -2.32
C MET A 147 -9.37 -1.55 -0.84
N ARG A 148 -8.22 -1.18 -0.30
CA ARG A 148 -7.87 -1.51 1.09
C ARG A 148 -8.70 -0.69 2.06
N MET A 149 -8.93 0.59 1.78
CA MET A 149 -9.71 1.48 2.64
C MET A 149 -11.21 1.20 2.54
N GLU A 150 -11.74 0.81 1.39
CA GLU A 150 -13.15 0.39 1.23
C GLU A 150 -13.48 -0.82 2.12
N VAL A 151 -12.64 -1.86 2.08
CA VAL A 151 -12.84 -3.06 2.91
C VAL A 151 -12.64 -2.74 4.39
N THR A 152 -11.63 -1.94 4.73
CA THR A 152 -11.38 -1.51 6.12
C THR A 152 -12.55 -0.70 6.68
N ALA A 153 -13.06 0.27 5.93
CA ALA A 153 -14.18 1.12 6.34
C ALA A 153 -15.47 0.30 6.51
N ALA A 154 -15.74 -0.64 5.60
CA ALA A 154 -16.89 -1.54 5.71
C ALA A 154 -16.82 -2.38 6.99
N TYR A 155 -15.67 -3.02 7.26
CA TYR A 155 -15.46 -3.79 8.47
C TYR A 155 -15.60 -2.93 9.73
N ALA A 156 -14.99 -1.73 9.73
CA ALA A 156 -15.05 -0.80 10.85
C ALA A 156 -16.50 -0.41 11.19
N ALA A 157 -17.28 -0.05 10.17
CA ALA A 157 -18.69 0.34 10.32
C ALA A 157 -19.58 -0.82 10.80
N GLU A 158 -19.32 -2.05 10.34
CA GLU A 158 -20.08 -3.25 10.74
C GLU A 158 -19.79 -3.67 12.19
N HIS A 159 -18.56 -3.45 12.66
CA HIS A 159 -18.10 -3.93 13.97
C HIS A 159 -18.05 -2.83 15.05
N GLY A 160 -18.66 -1.68 14.78
CA GLY A 160 -18.84 -0.61 15.77
C GLY A 160 -17.55 0.11 16.16
N PHE A 161 -16.59 0.23 15.23
CA PHE A 161 -15.44 1.11 15.40
C PHE A 161 -15.84 2.55 15.12
N ALA A 162 -15.43 3.48 15.98
CA ALA A 162 -15.71 4.91 15.76
C ALA A 162 -14.76 5.51 14.71
N TYR A 163 -13.53 5.00 14.66
CA TYR A 163 -12.49 5.47 13.75
C TYR A 163 -11.78 4.30 13.07
N PHE A 164 -11.27 4.55 11.87
CA PHE A 164 -10.21 3.74 11.28
C PHE A 164 -9.10 4.61 10.73
N THR A 165 -7.89 4.06 10.67
CA THR A 165 -6.73 4.70 10.03
C THR A 165 -5.81 3.64 9.44
N THR A 166 -4.69 4.05 8.85
CA THR A 166 -3.82 3.14 8.11
C THR A 166 -2.34 3.43 8.34
N THR A 167 -1.56 2.36 8.52
CA THR A 167 -0.10 2.47 8.58
C THR A 167 0.52 2.92 7.26
N ASN A 168 -0.23 2.91 6.15
CA ASN A 168 0.26 3.49 4.91
C ASN A 168 0.59 4.99 5.08
N ALA A 169 -0.05 5.68 6.04
CA ALA A 169 0.17 7.10 6.31
C ALA A 169 1.54 7.39 6.96
N THR A 170 2.25 6.40 7.54
CA THR A 170 3.59 6.63 8.13
C THR A 170 4.72 6.61 7.07
N SER A 171 4.46 6.09 5.88
CA SER A 171 5.51 5.82 4.88
C SER A 171 5.91 7.06 4.11
N ARG A 172 7.19 7.45 4.15
CA ARG A 172 7.77 8.48 3.26
C ARG A 172 7.70 8.08 1.78
N TRP A 173 7.79 6.78 1.48
CA TRP A 173 7.65 6.24 0.12
C TRP A 173 6.26 6.44 -0.51
N LYS A 174 5.21 6.66 0.29
CA LYS A 174 3.84 6.79 -0.21
C LYS A 174 3.43 8.25 -0.29
N ASP A 175 2.62 8.55 -1.30
CA ASP A 175 1.95 9.83 -1.36
C ASP A 175 0.85 9.87 -0.30
N GLU A 176 0.96 10.80 0.63
CA GLU A 176 0.03 10.91 1.76
C GLU A 176 -1.36 11.33 1.32
N THR A 177 -1.45 12.24 0.36
CA THR A 177 -2.73 12.69 -0.17
C THR A 177 -3.50 11.53 -0.80
N GLN A 178 -2.84 10.66 -1.58
CA GLN A 178 -3.48 9.43 -2.11
C GLN A 178 -3.98 8.51 -1.00
N VAL A 179 -3.17 8.31 0.05
CA VAL A 179 -3.54 7.43 1.18
C VAL A 179 -4.73 7.99 1.96
N ASN A 180 -4.66 9.28 2.33
CA ASN A 180 -5.69 9.91 3.14
C ASN A 180 -6.98 10.12 2.35
N LEU A 181 -6.89 10.45 1.06
CA LEU A 181 -8.06 10.61 0.20
C LEU A 181 -8.82 9.30 0.03
N ALA A 182 -8.12 8.16 -0.14
CA ALA A 182 -8.74 6.85 -0.17
C ALA A 182 -9.49 6.53 1.14
N GLY A 183 -8.89 6.88 2.28
CA GLY A 183 -9.50 6.72 3.60
C GLY A 183 -10.76 7.57 3.78
N VAL A 184 -10.64 8.88 3.51
CA VAL A 184 -11.75 9.85 3.58
C VAL A 184 -12.91 9.42 2.68
N ARG A 185 -12.63 9.10 1.41
CA ARG A 185 -13.66 8.67 0.45
C ARG A 185 -14.34 7.36 0.87
N ALA A 186 -13.59 6.41 1.43
CA ALA A 186 -14.16 5.18 1.95
C ALA A 186 -15.07 5.45 3.16
N ALA A 187 -14.67 6.34 4.07
CA ALA A 187 -15.47 6.72 5.24
C ALA A 187 -16.78 7.43 4.88
N THR A 188 -16.79 8.26 3.81
CA THR A 188 -17.99 9.00 3.37
C THR A 188 -19.20 8.08 3.12
N ARG A 189 -18.97 6.83 2.72
CA ARG A 189 -20.01 5.81 2.51
C ARG A 189 -20.70 5.36 3.80
N TYR A 190 -20.08 5.64 4.95
CA TYR A 190 -20.46 5.22 6.30
C TYR A 190 -20.38 6.38 7.29
N ARG A 191 -20.56 7.63 6.81
CA ARG A 191 -20.29 8.88 7.55
C ARG A 191 -21.05 9.05 8.87
N ASP A 192 -22.09 8.25 9.07
CA ASP A 192 -22.92 8.18 10.28
C ASP A 192 -22.40 7.19 11.32
N ARG A 193 -21.41 6.36 10.98
CA ARG A 193 -20.95 5.22 11.78
C ARG A 193 -19.45 5.21 12.03
N VAL A 194 -18.65 5.62 11.07
CA VAL A 194 -17.18 5.57 11.17
C VAL A 194 -16.53 6.76 10.49
N HIS A 195 -15.47 7.28 11.10
CA HIS A 195 -14.64 8.35 10.54
C HIS A 195 -13.24 7.84 10.18
N PHE A 196 -12.70 8.32 9.06
CA PHE A 196 -11.28 8.12 8.78
C PHE A 196 -10.47 9.09 9.64
N TRP A 197 -9.55 8.58 10.44
CA TRP A 197 -8.71 9.40 11.32
C TRP A 197 -7.44 9.83 10.59
N VAL A 198 -7.46 11.07 10.10
CA VAL A 198 -6.33 11.75 9.48
C VAL A 198 -5.46 12.36 10.58
N TYR A 199 -4.22 11.91 10.70
CA TYR A 199 -3.29 12.34 11.74
C TYR A 199 -1.86 12.36 11.21
N ASN A 200 -1.02 13.22 11.79
CA ASN A 200 0.37 13.37 11.38
C ASN A 200 1.25 12.23 11.91
N TRP A 201 1.25 11.09 11.21
CA TRP A 201 2.07 9.92 11.52
C TRP A 201 3.51 10.01 10.99
N LYS A 202 3.87 11.13 10.36
CA LYS A 202 5.18 11.38 9.72
C LYS A 202 6.02 12.43 10.44
N SER A 203 5.64 12.82 11.66
CA SER A 203 6.49 13.69 12.47
C SER A 203 7.85 13.04 12.69
N ASP A 204 8.90 13.84 12.89
CA ASP A 204 10.26 13.31 13.09
C ASP A 204 10.32 12.43 14.35
N ALA A 205 9.58 12.77 15.40
CA ALA A 205 9.46 11.95 16.61
C ALA A 205 8.83 10.58 16.32
N MET A 206 7.73 10.52 15.56
CA MET A 206 7.09 9.26 15.18
C MET A 206 7.95 8.44 14.22
N THR A 207 8.63 9.12 13.29
CA THR A 207 9.58 8.49 12.36
C THR A 207 10.72 7.84 13.12
N ARG A 208 11.35 8.58 14.04
CA ARG A 208 12.40 8.04 14.90
C ARG A 208 11.90 6.84 15.69
N ARG A 209 10.74 6.97 16.33
CA ARG A 209 10.15 5.89 17.12
C ARG A 209 9.88 4.64 16.30
N LYS A 210 9.46 4.79 15.03
CA LYS A 210 9.27 3.67 14.08
C LYS A 210 10.55 2.84 13.96
N TYR A 211 11.71 3.47 13.76
CA TYR A 211 12.98 2.75 13.64
C TYR A 211 13.44 2.16 14.97
N GLU A 212 13.29 2.88 16.09
CA GLU A 212 13.61 2.35 17.42
C GLU A 212 12.85 1.06 17.74
N VAL A 213 11.54 1.05 17.51
CA VAL A 213 10.71 -0.15 17.69
C VAL A 213 11.13 -1.23 16.69
N SER A 214 11.39 -0.87 15.44
CA SER A 214 11.77 -1.85 14.42
C SER A 214 13.09 -2.56 14.73
N VAL A 215 14.10 -1.83 15.24
CA VAL A 215 15.38 -2.39 15.69
C VAL A 215 15.20 -3.24 16.94
N THR A 216 14.43 -2.75 17.91
CA THR A 216 14.17 -3.46 19.18
C THR A 216 13.46 -4.80 18.94
N GLU A 217 12.48 -4.81 18.04
CA GLU A 217 11.71 -6.00 17.68
C GLU A 217 12.38 -6.84 16.59
N LYS A 218 13.48 -6.35 15.99
CA LYS A 218 14.17 -6.95 14.85
C LYS A 218 13.23 -7.27 13.70
N PHE A 219 12.40 -6.32 13.32
CA PHE A 219 11.45 -6.54 12.23
C PHE A 219 12.14 -6.72 10.88
N TYR A 220 11.46 -7.41 9.98
CA TYR A 220 11.86 -7.69 8.61
C TYR A 220 11.88 -6.40 7.77
N LYS A 221 13.04 -6.10 7.19
CA LYS A 221 13.21 -4.99 6.24
C LYS A 221 12.60 -5.34 4.89
N GLN A 222 11.66 -4.51 4.46
CA GLN A 222 10.94 -4.66 3.21
C GLN A 222 11.65 -3.90 2.11
N GLU A 223 11.95 -4.58 1.01
CA GLU A 223 12.76 -4.01 -0.07
C GLU A 223 11.93 -3.34 -1.19
N TYR A 224 10.61 -3.30 -1.03
CA TYR A 224 9.62 -2.80 -1.99
C TYR A 224 8.24 -2.62 -1.33
N CYS A 225 7.35 -1.86 -1.97
CA CYS A 225 6.01 -1.53 -1.46
C CYS A 225 5.17 -2.78 -1.11
N GLY A 226 5.38 -3.88 -1.83
CA GLY A 226 4.76 -5.18 -1.59
C GLY A 226 4.05 -5.74 -2.81
N CYS A 227 3.62 -4.91 -3.78
CA CYS A 227 2.93 -5.42 -4.96
C CYS A 227 3.86 -5.94 -6.07
N ALA A 228 3.34 -6.84 -6.91
CA ALA A 228 4.11 -7.45 -7.99
C ALA A 228 4.75 -6.42 -8.93
N TYR A 229 4.05 -5.30 -9.17
CA TYR A 229 4.55 -4.24 -10.03
C TYR A 229 5.63 -3.40 -9.36
N SER A 230 5.51 -3.11 -8.06
CA SER A 230 6.60 -2.50 -7.28
C SER A 230 7.84 -3.40 -7.27
N LEU A 231 7.68 -4.71 -7.04
CA LEU A 231 8.78 -5.67 -7.08
C LEU A 231 9.50 -5.68 -8.45
N ARG A 232 8.72 -5.68 -9.54
CA ARG A 232 9.24 -5.58 -10.90
C ARG A 232 10.04 -4.30 -11.09
N ASP A 233 9.46 -3.16 -10.73
CA ASP A 233 10.06 -1.83 -10.95
C ASP A 233 11.33 -1.68 -10.13
N SER A 234 11.31 -2.05 -8.85
CA SER A 234 12.51 -2.02 -8.01
C SER A 234 13.60 -2.97 -8.52
N ASN A 235 13.26 -4.14 -9.09
CA ASN A 235 14.28 -5.04 -9.67
C ASN A 235 14.84 -4.54 -11.00
N ILE A 236 14.06 -3.82 -11.81
CA ILE A 236 14.57 -3.15 -13.02
C ILE A 236 15.55 -2.04 -12.60
N TRP A 237 15.17 -1.22 -11.63
CA TRP A 237 16.04 -0.19 -11.06
C TRP A 237 17.37 -0.79 -10.59
N ARG A 238 17.29 -1.81 -9.72
CA ARG A 238 18.46 -2.46 -9.14
C ARG A 238 19.39 -3.02 -10.22
N ALA A 239 18.85 -3.64 -11.26
CA ALA A 239 19.65 -4.14 -12.37
C ALA A 239 20.40 -3.03 -13.14
N GLN A 240 19.78 -1.85 -13.33
CA GLN A 240 20.44 -0.69 -13.95
C GLN A 240 21.58 -0.13 -13.10
N GLN A 241 21.46 -0.25 -11.78
CA GLN A 241 22.46 0.21 -10.80
C GLN A 241 23.48 -0.86 -10.41
N GLY A 242 23.42 -2.07 -10.99
CA GLY A 242 24.29 -3.19 -10.61
C GLY A 242 24.02 -3.76 -9.21
N ILE A 243 22.84 -3.49 -8.63
CA ILE A 243 22.40 -3.94 -7.31
C ILE A 243 21.73 -5.33 -7.44
N PRO A 244 21.96 -6.27 -6.51
CA PRO A 244 21.28 -7.56 -6.49
C PRO A 244 19.75 -7.41 -6.41
N LYS A 245 19.01 -8.32 -7.06
CA LYS A 245 17.54 -8.33 -6.99
C LYS A 245 17.04 -8.51 -5.54
N VAL A 246 15.82 -8.05 -5.28
CA VAL A 246 15.10 -8.30 -4.02
C VAL A 246 15.09 -9.80 -3.72
N LYS A 247 15.37 -10.15 -2.47
CA LYS A 247 15.26 -11.51 -1.96
C LYS A 247 14.10 -11.57 -0.97
N ILE A 248 13.22 -12.56 -1.13
CA ILE A 248 12.05 -12.72 -0.24
C ILE A 248 12.38 -13.68 0.89
N GLY A 249 12.41 -13.16 2.11
CA GLY A 249 12.82 -13.90 3.31
C GLY A 249 14.27 -14.41 3.26
N GLY A 250 14.57 -15.39 4.10
CA GLY A 250 15.94 -15.89 4.30
C GLY A 250 16.84 -14.87 5.00
N ASP A 251 18.11 -15.22 5.20
CA ASP A 251 19.01 -14.45 6.07
C ASP A 251 19.65 -13.23 5.40
N VAL A 252 19.52 -13.10 4.07
CA VAL A 252 20.18 -12.05 3.28
C VAL A 252 19.16 -11.24 2.50
N ALA A 253 19.28 -9.91 2.56
CA ALA A 253 18.55 -8.97 1.73
C ALA A 253 19.21 -8.80 0.35
N GLY A 254 18.48 -8.20 -0.61
CA GLY A 254 19.05 -7.72 -1.86
C GLY A 254 19.87 -6.44 -1.67
N LEU A 255 19.50 -5.61 -0.68
CA LEU A 255 20.22 -4.42 -0.24
C LEU A 255 20.27 -4.37 1.30
N GLY A 256 21.42 -3.96 1.85
CA GLY A 256 21.59 -3.78 3.29
C GLY A 256 21.39 -5.08 4.07
N THR A 257 20.83 -4.95 5.26
CA THR A 257 20.55 -6.08 6.15
C THR A 257 19.11 -6.55 6.05
N ARG A 258 18.86 -7.79 6.52
CA ARG A 258 17.53 -8.41 6.44
C ARG A 258 16.56 -7.85 7.50
N TYR A 259 17.09 -7.40 8.62
CA TYR A 259 16.32 -6.91 9.76
C TYR A 259 16.80 -5.52 10.15
N PHE A 260 15.92 -4.74 10.77
CA PHE A 260 16.30 -3.48 11.41
C PHE A 260 17.30 -3.76 12.53
N GLU A 261 18.42 -3.05 12.52
CA GLU A 261 19.56 -3.29 13.42
C GLU A 261 20.21 -2.01 13.95
N ASP A 262 20.08 -0.89 13.24
CA ASP A 262 20.68 0.39 13.63
C ASP A 262 19.71 1.52 13.31
N VAL A 263 19.27 2.22 14.36
CA VAL A 263 18.22 3.24 14.23
C VAL A 263 18.68 4.40 13.34
N ASP A 264 19.93 4.84 13.47
CA ASP A 264 20.45 6.00 12.74
C ASP A 264 20.69 5.66 11.26
N ALA A 265 21.27 4.49 10.99
CA ALA A 265 21.49 4.04 9.62
C ALA A 265 20.17 3.74 8.90
N ASP A 266 19.24 3.04 9.56
CA ASP A 266 17.95 2.65 8.97
C ASP A 266 17.05 3.86 8.71
N GLU A 267 17.12 4.88 9.57
CA GLU A 267 16.44 6.16 9.37
C GLU A 267 17.04 6.94 8.19
N ALA A 268 18.37 6.97 8.07
CA ALA A 268 19.06 7.65 6.99
C ALA A 268 18.81 6.99 5.61
N GLU A 269 18.69 5.66 5.55
CA GLU A 269 18.37 4.92 4.31
C GLU A 269 16.99 5.28 3.73
N GLU A 270 16.07 5.72 4.58
CA GLU A 270 14.72 6.13 4.19
C GLU A 270 14.49 7.63 4.37
N SER A 271 15.55 8.44 4.41
CA SER A 271 15.44 9.89 4.53
C SER A 271 14.61 10.49 3.38
N GLN A 272 14.04 11.68 3.61
CA GLN A 272 13.23 12.33 2.60
C GLN A 272 14.02 12.59 1.31
N GLU A 273 15.29 12.97 1.45
CA GLU A 273 16.19 13.19 0.31
C GLU A 273 16.42 11.92 -0.50
N VAL A 274 16.62 10.77 0.16
CA VAL A 274 16.81 9.47 -0.50
C VAL A 274 15.54 9.07 -1.25
N VAL A 275 14.39 9.19 -0.60
CA VAL A 275 13.09 8.87 -1.20
C VAL A 275 12.83 9.76 -2.43
N ASP A 276 13.07 11.07 -2.32
CA ASP A 276 12.84 12.00 -3.42
C ASP A 276 13.81 11.79 -4.58
N ALA A 277 15.08 11.47 -4.28
CA ALA A 277 16.06 11.10 -5.30
C ALA A 277 15.63 9.84 -6.06
N PHE A 278 15.12 8.81 -5.37
CA PHE A 278 14.59 7.61 -5.99
C PHE A 278 13.43 7.94 -6.92
N PHE A 279 12.42 8.70 -6.47
CA PHE A 279 11.24 9.00 -7.31
C PHE A 279 11.57 9.90 -8.49
N LYS A 280 12.55 10.80 -8.36
CA LYS A 280 13.07 11.60 -9.47
C LYS A 280 13.71 10.71 -10.55
N ASP A 281 14.60 9.81 -10.14
CA ASP A 281 15.27 8.86 -11.04
C ASP A 281 14.25 7.90 -11.69
N ALA A 282 13.33 7.37 -10.87
CA ALA A 282 12.25 6.50 -11.29
C ALA A 282 11.37 7.14 -12.38
N THR A 283 11.00 8.41 -12.23
CA THR A 283 10.18 9.11 -13.22
C THR A 283 10.92 9.26 -14.56
N GLN A 284 12.24 9.49 -14.52
CA GLN A 284 13.06 9.63 -15.72
C GLN A 284 13.28 8.31 -16.47
N HIS A 285 13.33 7.18 -15.75
CA HIS A 285 13.70 5.88 -16.34
C HIS A 285 12.52 4.89 -16.48
N PHE A 286 11.49 4.95 -15.63
CA PHE A 286 10.31 4.09 -15.74
C PHE A 286 9.22 4.63 -16.67
N GLY A 287 9.23 5.94 -16.94
CA GLY A 287 8.34 6.60 -17.89
C GLY A 287 8.74 6.46 -19.36
N ASP A 288 9.76 5.65 -19.68
CA ASP A 288 10.22 5.47 -21.05
C ASP A 288 9.10 4.91 -21.95
N VAL A 289 8.71 5.68 -22.97
CA VAL A 289 7.71 5.29 -23.98
C VAL A 289 8.09 3.97 -24.67
N LYS A 290 9.39 3.64 -24.74
CA LYS A 290 9.89 2.36 -25.24
C LYS A 290 9.44 1.18 -24.37
N ARG A 291 9.15 1.40 -23.09
CA ARG A 291 8.61 0.38 -22.17
C ARG A 291 7.20 -0.04 -22.57
N GLN A 292 6.32 0.93 -22.83
CA GLN A 292 4.97 0.66 -23.33
C GLN A 292 5.02 -0.02 -24.72
N ALA A 293 5.90 0.45 -25.60
CA ALA A 293 6.10 -0.15 -26.92
C ALA A 293 6.60 -1.61 -26.82
N LYS A 294 7.65 -1.87 -26.03
CA LYS A 294 8.21 -3.21 -25.79
C LYS A 294 7.20 -4.16 -25.16
N PHE A 295 6.39 -3.67 -24.21
CA PHE A 295 5.35 -4.47 -23.57
C PHE A 295 4.18 -4.78 -24.54
N LYS A 296 3.75 -3.82 -25.36
CA LYS A 296 2.76 -4.06 -26.44
C LYS A 296 3.27 -5.09 -27.44
N THR A 297 4.51 -4.98 -27.91
CA THR A 297 5.13 -5.97 -28.83
C THR A 297 5.22 -7.35 -28.19
N THR A 298 5.50 -7.41 -26.89
CA THR A 298 5.56 -8.65 -26.12
C THR A 298 4.17 -9.28 -26.05
N LEU A 299 3.13 -8.55 -25.60
CA LEU A 299 1.74 -9.04 -25.53
C LEU A 299 1.20 -9.52 -26.89
N THR A 300 1.50 -8.82 -27.99
CA THR A 300 1.10 -9.28 -29.34
C THR A 300 1.75 -10.61 -29.73
N GLY A 301 2.95 -10.94 -29.20
CA GLY A 301 3.60 -12.23 -29.41
C GLY A 301 3.06 -13.39 -28.55
N PHE A 302 2.23 -13.07 -27.54
CA PHE A 302 1.52 -14.05 -26.70
C PHE A 302 0.03 -14.18 -27.06
N ALA A 303 -0.49 -13.35 -27.98
CA ALA A 303 -1.86 -13.44 -28.45
C ALA A 303 -2.13 -14.81 -29.11
N GLY A 304 -3.03 -15.61 -28.52
CA GLY A 304 -3.34 -16.97 -28.98
C GLY A 304 -2.71 -18.10 -28.17
N ARG A 305 -1.89 -17.79 -27.15
CA ARG A 305 -1.35 -18.79 -26.23
C ARG A 305 -2.34 -19.08 -25.08
N LEU A 306 -2.77 -20.33 -24.99
CA LEU A 306 -3.62 -20.93 -23.98
C LEU A 306 -2.74 -21.61 -22.91
N LYS A 307 -3.10 -21.41 -21.65
CA LYS A 307 -2.48 -22.07 -20.50
C LYS A 307 -3.57 -22.72 -19.64
N SER A 308 -3.63 -24.04 -19.70
CA SER A 308 -4.31 -24.93 -18.78
C SER A 308 -3.41 -25.26 -17.59
N GLY A 309 -3.96 -25.12 -16.39
CA GLY A 309 -3.32 -25.56 -15.14
C GLY A 309 -3.41 -27.06 -14.91
N ASP A 310 -4.39 -27.71 -15.54
CA ASP A 310 -4.73 -29.13 -15.31
C ASP A 310 -4.11 -30.06 -16.34
N ASP A 311 -3.84 -29.55 -17.56
CA ASP A 311 -3.22 -30.33 -18.63
C ASP A 311 -2.17 -29.50 -19.35
N VAL A 312 -0.91 -29.75 -18.98
CA VAL A 312 0.25 -29.03 -19.51
C VAL A 312 0.42 -29.29 -21.02
N ALA A 313 -0.07 -30.43 -21.54
CA ALA A 313 0.06 -30.79 -22.95
C ALA A 313 -0.92 -30.02 -23.87
N LEU A 314 -2.01 -29.48 -23.31
CA LEU A 314 -2.95 -28.61 -24.04
C LEU A 314 -2.45 -27.17 -24.17
N ASN A 315 -1.32 -26.87 -23.56
CA ASN A 315 -0.77 -25.55 -23.63
C ASN A 315 0.00 -25.34 -24.94
N ASN A 316 -0.29 -24.26 -25.65
CA ASN A 316 0.31 -23.97 -26.96
C ASN A 316 1.28 -22.76 -26.90
N TRP A 317 1.93 -22.54 -25.75
CA TRP A 317 2.92 -21.47 -25.55
C TRP A 317 4.29 -21.80 -26.08
#